data_AF-A0A969UFW4-F1
#
_entry.id   AF-A0A969UFW4-F1
#
_cell.length_a   1.000
_cell.length_b   1.000
_cell.length_c   1.000
_cell.angle_alpha   90.00
_cell.angle_beta   90.00
_cell.angle_gamma   90.00
#
_symmetry.space_group_name_H-M   'P 1'
#
loop_
_entity.id
_entity.type
_entity.pdbx_description
1 polymer ?
#
loop_
_entity_poly.entity_id
_entity_poly.type
_entity_poly.pdbx_seq_one_letter_code
_entity_poly.pdbx_strand_id
1 'polypeptide(L)'
;HEKLIKEPFPEPDADSLAGGLSNTISGRICNYFDFHGGGFTIDGACASSLLALENGCNSILNNSLDVVLVGGVDLSIDPFEIIGFARNGALAMNEMEVYSAKSEGFWPGEGCGVVVLMKESEAIARNLNIYAVIKGCGISSDGSGGITRPKSETQQLAFDRAYERAGYNISQVSMFEGHGTGTKIARPSCRHILLLNDPIMRHRSL
;
A
#
# COMPACT_ATOMS: atom_id res chain seq x y z
N HIS A 1 -3.12 -4.56 41.69
CA HIS A 1 -2.29 -4.40 40.47
C HIS A 1 -3.14 -4.35 39.21
N GLU A 2 -3.95 -5.37 38.89
CA GLU A 2 -4.81 -5.36 37.68
C GLU A 2 -5.77 -4.16 37.59
N LYS A 3 -6.42 -3.80 38.71
CA LYS A 3 -7.36 -2.68 38.78
C LYS A 3 -6.71 -1.31 38.48
N LEU A 4 -5.45 -1.13 38.88
CA LEU A 4 -4.66 0.08 38.60
C LEU A 4 -4.20 0.15 37.14
N ILE A 5 -4.01 -1.01 36.49
CA ILE A 5 -3.62 -1.09 35.08
C ILE A 5 -4.82 -0.82 34.16
N LYS A 6 -6.03 -1.19 34.59
CA LYS A 6 -7.27 -1.02 33.83
C LYS A 6 -7.94 0.34 34.03
N GLU A 7 -7.63 1.05 35.12
CA GLU A 7 -8.19 2.38 35.46
C GLU A 7 -8.16 3.43 34.33
N PRO A 8 -7.11 3.53 33.48
CA PRO A 8 -7.09 4.53 32.41
C PRO A 8 -7.92 4.14 31.17
N PHE A 9 -8.43 2.91 31.09
CA PHE A 9 -9.21 2.45 29.93
C PHE A 9 -10.72 2.51 30.21
N PRO A 10 -11.54 2.94 29.23
CA PRO A 10 -12.99 2.89 29.37
C PRO A 10 -13.47 1.45 29.52
N GLU A 11 -14.61 1.27 30.17
CA GLU A 11 -15.27 -0.05 30.26
C GLU A 11 -15.60 -0.55 28.85
N PRO A 12 -15.24 -1.79 28.50
CA PRO A 12 -15.54 -2.34 27.18
C PRO A 12 -17.04 -2.34 26.89
N ASP A 13 -17.40 -1.84 25.73
CA ASP A 13 -18.75 -1.80 25.18
C ASP A 13 -18.84 -2.60 23.87
N ALA A 14 -20.00 -2.51 23.20
CA ALA A 14 -20.22 -3.19 21.92
C ALA A 14 -19.24 -2.74 20.82
N ASP A 15 -18.79 -1.48 20.86
CA ASP A 15 -17.83 -0.92 19.91
C ASP A 15 -16.40 -1.31 20.24
N SER A 16 -16.11 -1.79 21.45
CA SER A 16 -14.76 -2.17 21.86
C SER A 16 -14.24 -3.40 21.11
N LEU A 17 -15.12 -4.39 20.85
CA LEU A 17 -14.75 -5.54 20.00
C LEU A 17 -14.65 -5.11 18.53
N ALA A 18 -15.66 -4.41 18.02
CA ALA A 18 -15.70 -3.97 16.63
C ALA A 18 -14.51 -3.06 16.29
N GLY A 19 -14.17 -2.12 17.17
CA GLY A 19 -13.07 -1.19 17.03
C GLY A 19 -11.69 -1.86 16.95
N GLY A 20 -11.55 -3.11 17.42
CA GLY A 20 -10.31 -3.88 17.32
C GLY A 20 -10.21 -4.77 16.08
N LEU A 21 -11.27 -4.90 15.28
CA LEU A 21 -11.26 -5.74 14.08
C LEU A 21 -10.84 -4.94 12.85
N SER A 22 -9.84 -5.42 12.12
CA SER A 22 -9.34 -4.74 10.91
C SER A 22 -10.45 -4.47 9.87
N ASN A 23 -11.34 -5.44 9.66
CA ASN A 23 -12.48 -5.31 8.74
C ASN A 23 -13.43 -4.14 9.07
N THR A 24 -13.44 -3.66 10.31
CA THR A 24 -14.36 -2.62 10.78
C THR A 24 -13.97 -1.26 10.23
N ILE A 25 -12.71 -1.08 9.81
CA ILE A 25 -12.26 0.13 9.11
C ILE A 25 -13.09 0.32 7.84
N SER A 26 -13.09 -0.68 6.95
CA SER A 26 -13.87 -0.63 5.71
C SER A 26 -15.38 -0.59 5.99
N GLY A 27 -15.86 -1.36 6.96
CA GLY A 27 -17.28 -1.41 7.31
C GLY A 27 -17.82 -0.07 7.83
N ARG A 28 -17.05 0.64 8.67
CA ARG A 28 -17.43 1.97 9.18
C ARG A 28 -17.43 3.03 8.08
N ILE A 29 -16.51 2.98 7.13
CA ILE A 29 -16.52 3.88 5.96
C ILE A 29 -17.79 3.65 5.13
N CYS A 30 -18.11 2.39 4.81
CA CYS A 30 -19.34 2.06 4.07
C CYS A 30 -20.59 2.51 4.81
N ASN A 31 -20.68 2.23 6.11
CA ASN A 31 -21.81 2.63 6.94
C ASN A 31 -21.97 4.15 7.04
N TYR A 32 -20.87 4.89 7.19
CA TYR A 32 -20.90 6.34 7.34
C TYR A 32 -21.36 7.06 6.06
N PHE A 33 -20.87 6.63 4.90
CA PHE A 33 -21.20 7.24 3.61
C PHE A 33 -22.38 6.58 2.88
N ASP A 34 -23.01 5.57 3.48
CA ASP A 34 -24.05 4.74 2.88
C ASP A 34 -23.63 4.13 1.52
N PHE A 35 -22.42 3.55 1.49
CA PHE A 35 -21.91 2.89 0.28
C PHE A 35 -22.38 1.43 0.20
N HIS A 36 -23.08 1.12 -0.90
CA HIS A 36 -23.67 -0.19 -1.16
C HIS A 36 -22.81 -1.12 -2.03
N GLY A 37 -21.60 -0.67 -2.43
CA GLY A 37 -20.65 -1.46 -3.22
C GLY A 37 -19.88 -2.52 -2.43
N GLY A 38 -20.06 -2.57 -1.10
CA GLY A 38 -19.30 -3.41 -0.18
C GLY A 38 -17.98 -2.77 0.27
N GLY A 39 -17.32 -3.44 1.22
CA GLY A 39 -16.05 -2.98 1.77
C GLY A 39 -15.36 -4.11 2.53
N PHE A 40 -14.05 -4.20 2.38
CA PHE A 40 -13.22 -5.20 3.04
C PHE A 40 -11.80 -4.67 3.25
N THR A 41 -11.04 -5.39 4.07
CA THR A 41 -9.63 -5.11 4.35
C THR A 41 -8.76 -6.18 3.71
N ILE A 42 -7.65 -5.76 3.11
CA ILE A 42 -6.62 -6.65 2.58
C ILE A 42 -5.41 -6.58 3.50
N ASP A 43 -4.93 -7.74 3.91
CA ASP A 43 -3.65 -7.88 4.63
C ASP A 43 -2.67 -8.66 3.75
N GLY A 44 -1.69 -7.93 3.24
CA GLY A 44 -0.49 -8.46 2.60
C GLY A 44 0.76 -7.85 3.22
N ALA A 45 0.74 -7.62 4.55
CA ALA A 45 1.79 -6.93 5.29
C ALA A 45 2.16 -5.58 4.65
N CYS A 46 3.45 -5.32 4.39
CA CYS A 46 3.94 -4.05 3.83
C CYS A 46 3.38 -3.72 2.43
N ALA A 47 2.76 -4.67 1.73
CA ALA A 47 2.16 -4.45 0.40
C ALA A 47 0.65 -4.19 0.44
N SER A 48 0.02 -4.18 1.62
CA SER A 48 -1.45 -4.16 1.78
C SER A 48 -2.14 -3.04 0.99
N SER A 49 -1.62 -1.80 1.07
CA SER A 49 -2.21 -0.65 0.37
C SER A 49 -2.12 -0.75 -1.15
N LEU A 50 -1.01 -1.28 -1.69
CA LEU A 50 -0.84 -1.50 -3.14
C LEU A 50 -1.70 -2.67 -3.64
N LEU A 51 -1.88 -3.71 -2.82
CA LEU A 51 -2.82 -4.80 -3.14
C LEU A 51 -4.28 -4.30 -3.15
N ALA A 52 -4.65 -3.42 -2.21
CA ALA A 52 -5.96 -2.78 -2.21
C ALA A 52 -6.17 -1.90 -3.45
N LEU A 53 -5.16 -1.14 -3.85
CA LEU A 53 -5.18 -0.34 -5.07
C LEU A 53 -5.36 -1.23 -6.32
N GLU A 54 -4.58 -2.31 -6.46
CA GLU A 54 -4.69 -3.23 -7.61
C GLU A 54 -6.07 -3.88 -7.68
N ASN A 55 -6.61 -4.31 -6.53
CA ASN A 55 -7.95 -4.86 -6.47
C ASN A 55 -9.02 -3.83 -6.87
N GLY A 56 -8.91 -2.59 -6.38
CA GLY A 56 -9.80 -1.50 -6.75
C GLY A 56 -9.76 -1.18 -8.25
N CYS A 57 -8.55 -1.15 -8.84
CA CYS A 57 -8.39 -1.02 -10.29
C CYS A 57 -9.12 -2.14 -11.05
N ASN A 58 -8.96 -3.40 -10.63
CA ASN A 58 -9.61 -4.54 -11.27
C ASN A 58 -11.14 -4.46 -11.17
N SER A 59 -11.69 -4.07 -10.02
CA SER A 59 -13.14 -3.89 -9.84
C SER A 59 -13.72 -2.85 -10.80
N ILE A 60 -13.01 -1.76 -11.04
CA ILE A 60 -13.40 -0.71 -11.99
C ILE A 60 -13.29 -1.20 -13.44
N LEU A 61 -12.18 -1.85 -13.79
CA LEU A 61 -11.94 -2.35 -15.14
C LEU A 61 -12.94 -3.46 -15.54
N ASN A 62 -13.35 -4.28 -14.58
CA ASN A 62 -14.36 -5.32 -14.77
C ASN A 62 -15.79 -4.79 -14.72
N ASN A 63 -16.01 -3.48 -14.60
CA ASN A 63 -17.34 -2.85 -14.43
C ASN A 63 -18.12 -3.38 -13.23
N SER A 64 -17.43 -3.91 -12.22
CA SER A 64 -18.08 -4.39 -10.99
C SER A 64 -18.40 -3.23 -10.05
N LEU A 65 -17.62 -2.15 -10.10
CA LEU A 65 -17.80 -0.92 -9.35
C LEU A 65 -17.48 0.30 -10.22
N ASP A 66 -18.22 1.39 -10.08
CA ASP A 66 -17.99 2.64 -10.83
C ASP A 66 -16.94 3.54 -10.16
N VAL A 67 -16.92 3.52 -8.83
CA VAL A 67 -16.02 4.30 -7.97
C VAL A 67 -15.57 3.42 -6.83
N VAL A 68 -14.28 3.48 -6.47
CA VAL A 68 -13.71 2.70 -5.37
C VAL A 68 -12.88 3.60 -4.46
N LEU A 69 -13.09 3.48 -3.15
CA LEU A 69 -12.21 4.05 -2.14
C LEU A 69 -11.12 3.02 -1.81
N VAL A 70 -9.85 3.37 -1.97
CA VAL A 70 -8.73 2.48 -1.62
C VAL A 70 -7.71 3.24 -0.79
N GLY A 71 -7.06 2.55 0.13
CA GLY A 71 -6.12 3.17 1.05
C GLY A 71 -5.40 2.17 1.92
N GLY A 72 -4.67 2.71 2.89
CA GLY A 72 -4.00 1.93 3.92
C GLY A 72 -3.81 2.78 5.17
N VAL A 73 -3.76 2.10 6.30
CA VAL A 73 -3.41 2.69 7.59
C VAL A 73 -2.47 1.73 8.31
N ASP A 74 -1.45 2.30 8.93
CA ASP A 74 -0.53 1.60 9.81
C ASP A 74 -0.34 2.45 11.08
N LEU A 75 -0.47 1.81 12.23
CA LEU A 75 -0.22 2.41 13.54
C LEU A 75 0.57 1.38 14.36
N SER A 76 1.75 1.77 14.84
CA SER A 76 2.64 0.93 15.63
C SER A 76 2.24 0.98 17.12
N ILE A 77 1.02 0.51 17.40
CA ILE A 77 0.38 0.59 18.73
C ILE A 77 0.86 -0.48 19.72
N ASP A 78 1.70 -1.42 19.30
CA ASP A 78 2.13 -2.56 20.10
C ASP A 78 3.66 -2.69 20.21
N PRO A 79 4.26 -2.66 21.42
CA PRO A 79 5.68 -2.91 21.60
C PRO A 79 6.15 -4.29 21.09
N PHE A 80 5.28 -5.30 20.97
CA PHE A 80 5.69 -6.61 20.45
C PHE A 80 6.26 -6.52 19.03
N GLU A 81 5.70 -5.66 18.19
CA GLU A 81 6.19 -5.44 16.82
C GLU A 81 7.62 -4.90 16.81
N ILE A 82 7.85 -3.80 17.54
CA ILE A 82 9.16 -3.15 17.64
C ILE A 82 10.20 -4.10 18.23
N ILE A 83 9.84 -4.84 19.30
CA ILE A 83 10.72 -5.86 19.89
C ILE A 83 11.02 -6.97 18.88
N GLY A 84 10.01 -7.39 18.11
CA GLY A 84 10.14 -8.36 17.04
C GLY A 84 11.16 -7.90 15.99
N PHE A 85 11.04 -6.68 15.47
CA PHE A 85 12.00 -6.13 14.52
C PHE A 85 13.40 -6.00 15.11
N ALA A 86 13.52 -5.54 16.36
CA ALA A 86 14.80 -5.43 17.05
C ALA A 86 15.50 -6.79 17.19
N ARG A 87 14.77 -7.83 17.61
CA ARG A 87 15.30 -9.20 17.76
C ARG A 87 15.73 -9.83 16.44
N ASN A 88 15.08 -9.45 15.34
CA ASN A 88 15.43 -9.90 13.99
C ASN A 88 16.54 -9.05 13.34
N GLY A 89 17.07 -8.04 14.03
CA GLY A 89 18.10 -7.15 13.50
C GLY A 89 17.63 -6.32 12.30
N ALA A 90 16.33 -6.01 12.24
CA ALA A 90 15.72 -5.28 11.12
C ALA A 90 15.76 -3.76 11.29
N LEU A 91 15.96 -3.27 12.52
CA LEU A 91 15.97 -1.85 12.85
C LEU A 91 17.32 -1.19 12.57
N ALA A 92 17.30 0.01 11.98
CA ALA A 92 18.50 0.83 11.86
C ALA A 92 18.98 1.31 13.25
N MET A 93 20.30 1.31 13.48
CA MET A 93 20.87 1.75 14.77
C MET A 93 20.95 3.28 14.92
N ASN A 94 21.23 4.01 13.83
CA ASN A 94 21.49 5.46 13.89
C ASN A 94 20.65 6.26 12.89
N GLU A 95 20.80 5.98 11.59
CA GLU A 95 20.06 6.64 10.51
C GLU A 95 19.49 5.59 9.56
N MET A 96 18.26 5.81 9.10
CA MET A 96 17.65 5.01 8.03
C MET A 96 18.11 5.56 6.68
N GLU A 97 19.17 4.96 6.13
CA GLU A 97 19.65 5.30 4.80
C GLU A 97 19.07 4.37 3.73
N VAL A 98 18.25 4.89 2.82
CA VAL A 98 17.67 4.13 1.71
C VAL A 98 18.55 4.25 0.45
N TYR A 99 18.73 3.13 -0.27
CA TYR A 99 19.58 3.04 -1.47
C TYR A 99 21.06 3.39 -1.24
N SER A 100 21.53 3.32 0.00
CA SER A 100 22.91 3.61 0.39
C SER A 100 23.75 2.34 0.54
N ALA A 101 25.06 2.46 0.33
CA ALA A 101 25.99 1.40 0.72
C ALA A 101 25.96 1.14 2.24
N LYS A 102 25.53 2.14 3.03
CA LYS A 102 25.41 2.11 4.50
C LYS A 102 24.00 1.73 5.00
N SER A 103 23.12 1.23 4.12
CA SER A 103 21.80 0.73 4.52
C SER A 103 21.92 -0.44 5.53
N GLU A 104 21.52 -0.19 6.78
CA GLU A 104 21.63 -1.15 7.90
C GLU A 104 20.26 -1.59 8.49
N GLY A 105 19.14 -1.05 8.02
CA GLY A 105 17.81 -1.35 8.55
C GLY A 105 16.79 -0.24 8.26
N PHE A 106 15.59 -0.36 8.84
CA PHE A 106 14.55 0.66 8.77
C PHE A 106 14.09 1.11 10.16
N TRP A 107 13.28 2.16 10.20
CA TRP A 107 12.46 2.50 11.36
C TRP A 107 10.98 2.37 10.99
N PRO A 108 10.15 1.71 11.81
CA PRO A 108 8.70 1.70 11.61
C PRO A 108 8.17 3.13 11.57
N GLY A 109 7.25 3.37 10.66
CA GLY A 109 6.57 4.65 10.51
C GLY A 109 5.08 4.42 10.47
N GLU A 110 4.33 5.33 11.08
CA GLU A 110 2.88 5.30 11.10
C GLU A 110 2.31 6.21 10.02
N GLY A 111 1.11 5.90 9.52
CA GLY A 111 0.47 6.74 8.53
C GLY A 111 -0.88 6.22 8.06
N CYS A 112 -1.64 7.10 7.42
CA CYS A 112 -2.90 6.78 6.77
C CYS A 112 -3.01 7.55 5.46
N GLY A 113 -3.46 6.86 4.41
CA GLY A 113 -3.68 7.47 3.09
C GLY A 113 -4.82 6.79 2.36
N VAL A 114 -5.62 7.59 1.65
CA VAL A 114 -6.79 7.13 0.88
C VAL A 114 -6.83 7.87 -0.45
N VAL A 115 -7.17 7.16 -1.51
CA VAL A 115 -7.43 7.70 -2.84
C VAL A 115 -8.79 7.21 -3.36
N VAL A 116 -9.41 8.01 -4.21
CA VAL A 116 -10.64 7.68 -4.92
C VAL A 116 -10.26 7.26 -6.33
N LEU A 117 -10.69 6.07 -6.74
CA LEU A 117 -10.47 5.56 -8.08
C LEU A 117 -11.78 5.59 -8.87
N MET A 118 -11.66 5.93 -10.15
CA MET A 118 -12.74 5.82 -11.15
C MET A 118 -12.13 5.65 -12.55
N LYS A 119 -12.95 5.31 -13.54
CA LYS A 119 -12.49 5.32 -14.93
C LYS A 119 -12.14 6.74 -15.39
N GLU A 120 -11.02 6.87 -16.10
CA GLU A 120 -10.55 8.15 -16.66
C GLU A 120 -11.64 8.81 -17.53
N SER A 121 -12.31 8.04 -18.39
CA SER A 121 -13.38 8.55 -19.25
C SER A 121 -14.55 9.15 -18.45
N GLU A 122 -14.92 8.52 -17.34
CA GLU A 122 -15.98 8.99 -16.44
C GLU A 122 -15.52 10.22 -15.66
N ALA A 123 -14.26 10.27 -15.23
CA ALA A 123 -13.69 11.42 -14.56
C ALA A 123 -13.73 12.66 -15.46
N ILE A 124 -13.34 12.50 -16.72
CA ILE A 124 -13.39 13.54 -17.76
C ILE A 124 -14.83 13.97 -18.01
N ALA A 125 -15.75 13.01 -18.23
CA ALA A 125 -17.16 13.31 -18.50
C ALA A 125 -17.83 14.09 -17.35
N ARG A 126 -17.43 13.80 -16.10
CA ARG A 126 -17.92 14.48 -14.90
C ARG A 126 -17.14 15.75 -14.54
N ASN A 127 -16.14 16.14 -15.33
CA ASN A 127 -15.26 17.28 -15.08
C ASN A 127 -14.63 17.25 -13.68
N LEU A 128 -14.16 16.08 -13.27
CA LEU A 128 -13.50 15.86 -11.98
C LEU A 128 -11.99 16.14 -12.09
N ASN A 129 -11.39 16.57 -10.98
CA ASN A 129 -9.95 16.77 -10.90
C ASN A 129 -9.22 15.41 -10.91
N ILE A 130 -8.40 15.18 -11.92
CA ILE A 130 -7.60 13.97 -12.08
C ILE A 130 -6.18 14.25 -11.58
N TYR A 131 -5.79 13.64 -10.45
CA TYR A 131 -4.45 13.81 -9.88
C TYR A 131 -3.40 12.97 -10.61
N ALA A 132 -3.75 11.75 -11.02
CA ALA A 132 -2.88 10.84 -11.74
C ALA A 132 -3.70 9.78 -12.49
N VAL A 133 -3.10 9.16 -13.50
CA VAL A 133 -3.68 8.00 -14.19
C VAL A 133 -2.86 6.76 -13.89
N ILE A 134 -3.50 5.73 -13.33
CA ILE A 134 -2.89 4.42 -13.12
C ILE A 134 -2.89 3.67 -14.45
N LYS A 135 -1.71 3.47 -15.04
CA LYS A 135 -1.58 2.80 -16.34
C LYS A 135 -1.52 1.29 -16.21
N GLY A 136 -0.96 0.76 -15.13
CA GLY A 136 -0.89 -0.66 -14.87
C GLY A 136 -0.35 -0.97 -13.48
N CYS A 137 -0.80 -2.10 -12.92
CA CYS A 137 -0.36 -2.66 -11.65
C CYS A 137 -0.02 -4.14 -11.87
N GLY A 138 0.98 -4.66 -11.17
CA GLY A 138 1.37 -6.06 -11.25
C GLY A 138 1.67 -6.64 -9.87
N ILE A 139 1.22 -7.87 -9.64
CA ILE A 139 1.43 -8.61 -8.39
C ILE A 139 2.17 -9.90 -8.71
N SER A 140 3.05 -10.32 -7.81
CA SER A 140 3.73 -11.62 -7.81
C SER A 140 3.84 -12.16 -6.40
N SER A 141 4.22 -13.43 -6.26
CA SER A 141 4.62 -14.03 -4.99
C SER A 141 5.97 -14.70 -5.16
N ASP A 142 6.81 -14.63 -4.11
CA ASP A 142 8.09 -15.32 -4.07
C ASP A 142 7.96 -16.85 -4.02
N GLY A 143 6.75 -17.35 -3.72
CA GLY A 143 6.45 -18.77 -3.64
C GLY A 143 7.24 -19.44 -2.52
N SER A 144 7.88 -20.57 -2.83
CA SER A 144 8.66 -21.34 -1.86
C SER A 144 10.00 -20.67 -1.51
N GLY A 145 10.45 -20.76 -0.26
CA GLY A 145 11.72 -20.19 0.20
C GLY A 145 11.65 -19.65 1.62
N GLY A 146 12.59 -18.78 1.98
CA GLY A 146 12.54 -18.07 3.26
C GLY A 146 11.47 -16.98 3.25
N ILE A 147 10.59 -16.98 4.25
CA ILE A 147 9.43 -16.08 4.34
C ILE A 147 9.76 -14.58 4.27
N THR A 148 11.00 -14.19 4.64
CA THR A 148 11.46 -12.79 4.66
C THR A 148 12.51 -12.47 3.60
N ARG A 149 12.88 -13.42 2.73
CA ARG A 149 13.93 -13.22 1.74
C ARG A 149 13.33 -12.90 0.36
N PRO A 150 13.48 -11.65 -0.14
CA PRO A 150 12.93 -11.27 -1.43
C PRO A 150 13.67 -11.97 -2.57
N LYS A 151 12.95 -12.32 -3.64
CA LYS A 151 13.52 -12.81 -4.90
C LYS A 151 13.46 -11.74 -5.99
N SER A 152 14.54 -11.61 -6.77
CA SER A 152 14.61 -10.64 -7.88
C SER A 152 13.75 -11.07 -9.07
N GLU A 153 13.70 -12.37 -9.36
CA GLU A 153 12.97 -12.93 -10.50
C GLU A 153 11.45 -12.70 -10.39
N THR A 154 10.90 -12.83 -9.18
CA THR A 154 9.48 -12.61 -8.92
C THR A 154 9.13 -11.13 -8.89
N GLN A 155 10.01 -10.27 -8.36
CA GLN A 155 9.86 -8.82 -8.52
C GLN A 155 9.86 -8.40 -10.00
N GLN A 156 10.73 -9.01 -10.83
CA GLN A 156 10.71 -8.80 -12.28
C GLN A 156 9.37 -9.23 -12.89
N LEU A 157 8.83 -10.38 -12.48
CA LEU A 157 7.51 -10.83 -12.94
C LEU A 157 6.39 -9.84 -12.60
N ALA A 158 6.42 -9.18 -11.43
CA ALA A 158 5.48 -8.11 -11.11
C ALA A 158 5.64 -6.90 -12.06
N PHE A 159 6.87 -6.53 -12.44
CA PHE A 159 7.08 -5.48 -13.46
C PHE A 159 6.54 -5.85 -14.80
N ASP A 160 6.86 -7.04 -15.28
CA ASP A 160 6.47 -7.47 -16.62
C ASP A 160 4.95 -7.42 -16.76
N ARG A 161 4.22 -7.88 -15.73
CA ARG A 161 2.75 -7.79 -15.64
C ARG A 161 2.25 -6.34 -15.61
N ALA A 162 2.91 -5.46 -14.85
CA ALA A 162 2.53 -4.06 -14.76
C ALA A 162 2.73 -3.32 -16.10
N TYR A 163 3.86 -3.56 -16.78
CA TYR A 163 4.18 -2.97 -18.09
C TYR A 163 3.31 -3.52 -19.21
N GLU A 164 3.01 -4.82 -19.19
CA GLU A 164 2.07 -5.44 -20.13
C GLU A 164 0.71 -4.75 -20.06
N ARG A 165 0.19 -4.52 -18.84
CA ARG A 165 -1.05 -3.77 -18.61
C ARG A 165 -0.94 -2.30 -19.01
N ALA A 166 0.21 -1.67 -18.75
CA ALA A 166 0.44 -0.25 -19.04
C ALA A 166 0.57 0.06 -20.54
N GLY A 167 0.95 -0.93 -21.35
CA GLY A 167 1.14 -0.77 -22.80
C GLY A 167 2.38 0.05 -23.18
N TYR A 168 3.34 0.18 -22.27
CA TYR A 168 4.60 0.88 -22.51
C TYR A 168 5.77 0.19 -21.79
N ASN A 169 7.00 0.55 -22.15
CA ASN A 169 8.20 -0.09 -21.60
C ASN A 169 8.97 0.82 -20.61
N ILE A 170 9.91 0.23 -19.89
CA ILE A 170 10.69 0.90 -18.84
C ILE A 170 11.42 2.18 -19.29
N SER A 171 11.82 2.30 -20.57
CA SER A 171 12.51 3.50 -21.09
C SER A 171 11.63 4.75 -21.11
N GLN A 172 10.31 4.57 -20.94
CA GLN A 172 9.33 5.67 -20.89
C GLN A 172 9.03 6.10 -19.45
N VAL A 173 9.63 5.45 -18.45
CA VAL A 173 9.45 5.78 -17.03
C VAL A 173 10.49 6.82 -16.60
N SER A 174 10.01 7.95 -16.10
CA SER A 174 10.87 9.05 -15.65
C SER A 174 11.27 8.94 -14.17
N MET A 175 10.49 8.23 -13.36
CA MET A 175 10.69 8.14 -11.92
C MET A 175 10.29 6.75 -11.40
N PHE A 176 11.06 6.26 -10.44
CA PHE A 176 10.75 5.05 -9.69
C PHE A 176 10.63 5.41 -8.22
N GLU A 177 9.50 5.07 -7.62
CA GLU A 177 9.36 4.96 -6.18
C GLU A 177 9.54 3.48 -5.82
N GLY A 178 10.58 3.13 -5.07
CA GLY A 178 10.83 1.74 -4.66
C GLY A 178 10.44 1.51 -3.20
N HIS A 179 10.25 0.25 -2.83
CA HIS A 179 9.87 -0.14 -1.46
C HIS A 179 10.88 0.35 -0.40
N GLY A 180 12.17 0.41 -0.76
CA GLY A 180 13.12 1.28 -0.06
C GLY A 180 13.31 1.03 1.43
N THR A 181 13.31 -0.23 1.89
CA THR A 181 13.37 -0.56 3.33
C THR A 181 14.71 -0.29 4.02
N GLY A 182 15.69 0.35 3.35
CA GLY A 182 16.99 0.62 3.98
C GLY A 182 17.76 -0.62 4.46
N THR A 183 17.37 -1.84 4.03
CA THR A 183 18.04 -3.09 4.42
C THR A 183 19.15 -3.49 3.44
N LYS A 184 20.17 -4.20 3.94
CA LYS A 184 21.29 -4.70 3.12
C LYS A 184 20.85 -5.55 1.93
N ILE A 185 19.79 -6.33 2.13
CA ILE A 185 19.26 -7.32 1.17
C ILE A 185 18.43 -6.63 0.07
N ALA A 186 17.85 -5.45 0.35
CA ALA A 186 17.01 -4.70 -0.58
C ALA A 186 17.78 -3.84 -1.62
N ARG A 187 19.12 -3.76 -1.53
CA ARG A 187 19.94 -2.74 -2.22
C ARG A 187 19.86 -2.70 -3.75
N PRO A 188 19.64 -3.81 -4.49
CA PRO A 188 19.36 -3.72 -5.94
C PRO A 188 18.01 -4.32 -6.36
N SER A 189 17.30 -5.02 -5.48
CA SER A 189 16.12 -5.81 -5.83
C SER A 189 14.81 -5.05 -5.63
N CYS A 190 14.73 -4.14 -4.65
CA CYS A 190 13.48 -3.47 -4.27
C CYS A 190 13.01 -2.47 -5.30
N ARG A 191 12.11 -2.92 -6.16
CA ARG A 191 11.27 -2.07 -6.98
C ARG A 191 9.84 -2.57 -6.70
N HIS A 192 8.91 -1.69 -6.39
CA HIS A 192 7.47 -1.95 -6.47
C HIS A 192 6.95 -0.74 -7.23
N ILE A 193 6.38 -0.91 -8.43
CA ILE A 193 5.98 0.25 -9.23
C ILE A 193 4.47 0.34 -9.34
N LEU A 194 3.97 1.51 -8.95
CA LEU A 194 2.73 2.03 -9.47
C LEU A 194 3.09 2.92 -10.65
N LEU A 195 2.67 2.53 -11.85
CA LEU A 195 2.91 3.31 -13.06
C LEU A 195 1.87 4.43 -13.17
N LEU A 196 2.17 5.55 -12.52
CA LEU A 196 1.41 6.78 -12.64
C LEU A 196 1.90 7.58 -13.85
N ASN A 197 0.97 8.01 -14.69
CA ASN A 197 1.25 9.07 -15.66
C ASN A 197 0.61 10.36 -15.15
N ASP A 198 1.39 11.44 -15.11
CA ASP A 198 0.91 12.76 -14.71
C ASP A 198 0.10 13.38 -15.87
N PRO A 199 -1.20 13.67 -15.69
CA PRO A 199 -1.99 14.36 -16.72
C PRO A 199 -1.46 15.79 -17.01
N ILE A 200 -0.75 16.43 -16.08
CA ILE A 200 -0.23 17.81 -16.22
C ILE A 200 0.90 17.89 -17.27
N MET A 201 1.62 16.80 -17.51
CA MET A 201 2.65 16.73 -18.56
C MET A 201 2.09 16.79 -20.00
N ARG A 202 0.77 16.58 -20.21
CA ARG A 202 0.16 16.69 -21.55
C ARG A 202 -0.08 18.12 -22.03
N HIS A 203 0.01 19.12 -21.16
CA HIS A 203 -0.26 20.53 -21.51
C HIS A 203 0.97 21.43 -21.60
N ARG A 204 2.19 20.89 -21.57
CA ARG A 204 3.44 21.68 -21.70
C ARG A 204 4.30 21.36 -22.93
N SER A 205 3.73 20.71 -23.94
CA SER A 205 4.39 20.50 -25.23
C SER A 205 3.47 20.85 -26.39
N LEU A 206 3.40 22.15 -26.68
CA LEU A 206 3.23 22.72 -28.02
C LEU A 206 4.27 23.84 -28.19
#